data_AF-A0A316NQD0-F1
#
_entry.id   AF-A0A316NQD0-F1
#
_cell.length_a   1.000
_cell.length_b   1.000
_cell.length_c   1.000
_cell.angle_alpha   90.00
_cell.angle_beta   90.00
_cell.angle_gamma   90.00
#
_symmetry.space_group_name_H-M   'P 1'
#
loop_
_entity.id
_entity.type
_entity.pdbx_description
1 polymer ?
#
loop_
_entity_poly.entity_id
_entity_poly.type
_entity_poly.pdbx_seq_one_letter_code
_entity_poly.pdbx_strand_id
1 'polypeptide(L)'
;MALFRFEKIYGRVFIKFFGINISFVMPPKICNYYISLGQNCFVRTILTRYGIKAKRKQGELSCPFDLLLLPLDKIAFLLQNDFEGLTSDLRHDLKTDYWYNDSLKAAFLHDENLSKDEVKARYQKRVENFINISETSKELKYILICKTCDCSPEILNNINQSLKNYRRNKPYTFIVAGLSEKNEKDFEFIPELNQEIVFKQYKIPIPLKDFLENWYIKRNMHNDDWVKDLHKNFISDILSA
;
A
#
# COMPACT_ATOMS: atom_id res chain seq x y z
N MET A 1 2.74 31.67 27.26
CA MET A 1 2.03 31.30 26.01
C MET A 1 3.04 31.33 24.87
N ALA A 2 3.31 30.22 24.20
CA ALA A 2 4.21 30.24 23.05
C ALA A 2 3.52 30.96 21.88
N LEU A 3 4.05 32.13 21.49
CA LEU A 3 3.54 32.94 20.36
C LEU A 3 3.70 32.23 19.00
N PHE A 4 4.63 31.29 18.95
CA PHE A 4 4.97 30.49 17.78
C PHE A 4 5.22 29.05 18.22
N ARG A 5 4.55 28.09 17.59
CA ARG A 5 4.83 26.65 17.77
C ARG A 5 5.03 26.02 16.40
N PHE A 6 6.19 25.39 16.22
CA PHE A 6 6.54 24.62 15.05
C PHE A 6 6.67 23.15 15.47
N GLU A 7 5.93 22.27 14.80
CA GLU A 7 6.00 20.83 15.04
C GLU A 7 5.99 20.10 13.70
N LYS A 8 6.94 19.18 13.52
CA LYS A 8 7.00 18.34 12.31
C LYS A 8 6.72 16.91 12.70
N ILE A 9 5.63 16.36 12.19
CA ILE A 9 5.21 14.97 12.44
C ILE A 9 5.09 14.27 11.08
N TYR A 10 5.94 13.28 10.85
CA TYR A 10 5.87 12.36 9.69
C TYR A 10 5.80 13.03 8.30
N GLY A 11 6.40 14.21 8.12
CA GLY A 11 6.38 14.97 6.86
C GLY A 11 5.34 16.09 6.82
N ARG A 12 4.44 16.13 7.81
CA ARG A 12 3.51 17.23 8.04
C ARG A 12 4.11 18.26 8.99
N VAL A 13 4.10 19.51 8.57
CA VAL A 13 4.51 20.67 9.34
C VAL A 13 3.26 21.31 9.91
N PHE A 14 3.28 21.56 11.22
CA PHE A 14 2.28 22.31 11.97
C PHE A 14 2.94 23.61 12.43
N ILE A 15 2.37 24.74 12.01
CA ILE A 15 2.79 26.08 12.42
C ILE A 15 1.60 26.72 13.11
N LYS A 16 1.78 27.07 14.38
CA LYS A 16 0.82 27.89 15.13
C LYS A 16 1.45 29.26 15.36
N PHE A 17 0.85 30.31 14.84
CA PHE A 17 1.24 31.70 15.11
C PHE A 17 -0.01 32.55 15.30
N PHE A 18 -0.06 33.37 16.36
CA PHE A 18 -1.17 34.32 16.61
C PHE A 18 -2.60 33.72 16.47
N GLY A 19 -2.81 32.49 16.97
CA GLY A 19 -4.11 31.81 16.89
C GLY A 19 -4.42 31.15 15.53
N ILE A 20 -3.61 31.40 14.50
CA ILE A 20 -3.70 30.76 13.19
C ILE A 20 -2.95 29.42 13.26
N ASN A 21 -3.65 28.34 12.93
CA ASN A 21 -3.05 27.01 12.79
C ASN A 21 -2.92 26.69 11.30
N ILE A 22 -1.68 26.75 10.79
CA ILE A 22 -1.36 26.28 9.44
C ILE A 22 -0.81 24.86 9.56
N SER A 23 -1.31 23.95 8.75
CA SER A 23 -0.63 22.67 8.55
C SER A 23 -0.47 22.37 7.07
N PHE A 24 0.72 21.95 6.67
CA PHE A 24 1.01 21.54 5.31
C PHE A 24 1.99 20.38 5.30
N VAL A 25 1.93 19.60 4.24
CA VAL A 25 2.83 18.47 4.04
C VAL A 25 4.04 18.96 3.23
N MET A 26 5.24 18.78 3.78
CA MET A 26 6.49 18.90 3.02
C MET A 26 6.87 17.52 2.49
N PRO A 27 6.56 17.19 1.23
CA PRO A 27 6.95 15.91 0.69
C PRO A 27 8.49 15.81 0.63
N PRO A 28 9.07 14.61 0.80
CA PRO A 28 10.47 14.38 0.47
C PRO A 28 10.73 14.71 -1.02
N LYS A 29 11.99 14.96 -1.38
CA LYS A 29 12.43 15.09 -2.79
C LYS A 29 11.79 13.95 -3.62
N ILE A 30 11.19 14.32 -4.75
CA ILE A 30 10.52 13.43 -5.73
C ILE A 30 11.30 12.13 -5.88
N CYS A 31 10.81 11.04 -5.28
CA CYS A 31 11.35 9.69 -5.44
C CYS A 31 10.37 8.68 -4.85
N ASN A 32 10.02 7.69 -5.67
CA ASN A 32 9.19 6.56 -5.31
C ASN A 32 9.93 5.59 -4.35
N TYR A 33 10.19 6.01 -3.11
CA TYR A 33 10.85 5.17 -2.11
C TYR A 33 9.93 4.11 -1.49
N TYR A 34 8.64 4.43 -1.41
CA TYR A 34 7.64 3.57 -0.77
C TYR A 34 6.71 3.00 -1.84
N ILE A 35 6.74 1.69 -2.00
CA ILE A 35 5.99 0.96 -3.02
C ILE A 35 4.91 0.14 -2.34
N SER A 36 3.65 0.47 -2.62
CA SER A 36 2.52 -0.31 -2.15
C SER A 36 2.47 -1.64 -2.89
N LEU A 37 2.36 -2.73 -2.14
CA LEU A 37 1.96 -4.05 -2.61
C LEU A 37 0.50 -4.26 -2.14
N GLY A 38 -0.38 -4.73 -3.02
CA GLY A 38 -1.84 -4.75 -2.83
C GLY A 38 -2.26 -5.58 -1.61
N GLN A 39 -3.40 -5.41 -0.97
CA GLN A 39 -4.66 -6.01 -1.42
C GLN A 39 -5.74 -4.96 -1.71
N ASN A 40 -5.46 -3.69 -1.38
CA ASN A 40 -6.32 -2.54 -1.60
C ASN A 40 -5.49 -1.24 -1.65
N CYS A 41 -6.16 -0.09 -1.70
CA CYS A 41 -5.51 1.23 -1.78
C CYS A 41 -5.06 1.83 -0.42
N PHE A 42 -5.16 1.08 0.70
CA PHE A 42 -4.89 1.61 2.05
C PHE A 42 -3.47 2.17 2.17
N VAL A 43 -2.46 1.36 1.86
CA VAL A 43 -1.05 1.70 2.02
C VAL A 43 -0.71 2.99 1.26
N ARG A 44 -1.06 3.06 -0.03
CA ARG A 44 -0.90 4.28 -0.83
C ARG A 44 -1.60 5.49 -0.19
N THR A 45 -2.84 5.31 0.27
CA THR A 45 -3.66 6.40 0.82
C THR A 45 -3.04 6.96 2.10
N ILE A 46 -2.62 6.10 3.02
CA ILE A 46 -2.05 6.52 4.31
C ILE A 46 -0.69 7.17 4.13
N LEU A 47 0.21 6.58 3.34
CA LEU A 47 1.52 7.17 3.08
C LEU A 47 1.40 8.56 2.44
N THR A 48 0.45 8.74 1.52
CA THR A 48 0.18 10.03 0.88
C THR A 48 -0.45 11.04 1.83
N ARG A 49 -1.38 10.59 2.70
CA ARG A 49 -2.07 11.45 3.68
C ARG A 49 -1.13 12.01 4.74
N TYR A 50 -0.17 11.20 5.18
CA TYR A 50 0.83 11.60 6.17
C TYR A 50 2.03 12.32 5.55
N GLY A 51 2.22 12.24 4.23
CA GLY A 51 3.28 12.97 3.53
C GLY A 51 4.60 12.21 3.38
N ILE A 52 4.54 10.90 3.59
CA ILE A 52 5.66 9.97 3.44
C ILE A 52 5.87 9.64 1.96
N LYS A 53 4.77 9.53 1.21
CA LYS A 53 4.74 9.40 -0.25
C LYS A 53 4.21 10.69 -0.88
N ALA A 54 4.80 11.14 -1.98
CA ALA A 54 4.31 12.31 -2.69
C ALA A 54 2.99 12.01 -3.45
N LYS A 55 2.20 13.05 -3.75
CA LYS A 55 0.98 12.91 -4.56
C LYS A 55 1.34 12.81 -6.04
N ARG A 56 0.44 12.22 -6.85
CA ARG A 56 0.58 12.21 -8.32
C ARG A 56 0.82 13.59 -8.91
N LYS A 57 0.09 14.62 -8.44
CA LYS A 57 0.27 16.02 -8.88
C LYS A 57 1.65 16.62 -8.55
N GLN A 58 2.43 15.93 -7.72
CA GLN A 58 3.79 16.31 -7.32
C GLN A 58 4.84 15.44 -8.03
N GLY A 59 4.45 14.63 -9.02
CA GLY A 59 5.36 13.81 -9.82
C GLY A 59 5.53 12.36 -9.33
N GLU A 60 4.86 11.93 -8.26
CA GLU A 60 4.92 10.53 -7.81
C GLU A 60 4.32 9.60 -8.88
N LEU A 61 5.14 8.66 -9.36
CA LEU A 61 4.68 7.65 -10.31
C LEU A 61 3.77 6.63 -9.61
N SER A 62 2.73 6.18 -10.30
CA SER A 62 1.88 5.11 -9.77
C SER A 62 2.42 3.74 -10.19
N CYS A 63 2.38 2.79 -9.27
CA CYS A 63 2.77 1.38 -9.43
C CYS A 63 1.52 0.50 -9.65
N PRO A 64 1.64 -0.76 -10.11
CA PRO A 64 0.50 -1.56 -10.55
C PRO A 64 -0.47 -1.89 -9.41
N PHE A 65 0.04 -2.10 -8.19
CA PHE A 65 -0.79 -2.49 -7.05
C PHE A 65 -1.42 -1.32 -6.28
N ASP A 66 -1.02 -0.08 -6.57
CA ASP A 66 -1.36 1.11 -5.78
C ASP A 66 -2.87 1.34 -5.56
N LEU A 67 -3.70 0.88 -6.50
CA LEU A 67 -5.14 1.15 -6.58
C LEU A 67 -5.92 -0.11 -7.01
N LEU A 68 -5.28 -1.27 -6.93
CA LEU A 68 -5.85 -2.55 -7.37
C LEU A 68 -6.34 -3.33 -6.16
N LEU A 69 -7.58 -3.81 -6.21
CA LEU A 69 -8.05 -4.82 -5.27
C LEU A 69 -7.64 -6.19 -5.81
N LEU A 70 -6.79 -6.90 -5.07
CA LEU A 70 -6.18 -8.14 -5.55
C LEU A 70 -5.98 -9.13 -4.39
N PRO A 71 -6.36 -10.42 -4.55
CA PRO A 71 -6.03 -11.46 -3.59
C PRO A 71 -4.52 -11.59 -3.38
N LEU A 72 -4.10 -12.00 -2.18
CA LEU A 72 -2.69 -12.02 -1.79
C LEU A 72 -1.86 -12.98 -2.65
N ASP A 73 -2.39 -14.17 -2.95
CA ASP A 73 -1.74 -15.17 -3.80
C ASP A 73 -1.44 -14.62 -5.21
N LYS A 74 -2.31 -13.75 -5.72
CA LYS A 74 -2.15 -13.15 -7.04
C LYS A 74 -1.08 -12.08 -7.11
N ILE A 75 -0.70 -11.48 -5.98
CA ILE A 75 0.44 -10.56 -5.91
C ILE A 75 1.73 -11.34 -6.16
N ALA A 76 1.89 -12.49 -5.48
CA ALA A 76 3.04 -13.35 -5.69
C ALA A 76 3.10 -13.83 -7.15
N PHE A 77 1.98 -14.33 -7.67
CA PHE A 77 1.86 -14.76 -9.07
C PHE A 77 2.28 -13.67 -10.07
N LEU A 78 1.75 -12.45 -9.94
CA LEU A 78 2.06 -11.35 -10.87
C LEU A 78 3.52 -10.92 -10.77
N LEU A 79 4.11 -10.90 -9.57
CA LEU A 79 5.53 -10.57 -9.43
C LEU A 79 6.43 -11.65 -10.05
N GLN A 80 6.07 -12.92 -9.89
CA GLN A 80 6.83 -14.05 -10.42
C GLN A 80 6.75 -14.17 -11.95
N ASN A 81 5.63 -13.75 -12.54
CA ASN A 81 5.36 -13.89 -13.97
C ASN A 81 5.35 -12.55 -14.72
N ASP A 82 6.16 -11.58 -14.27
CA ASP A 82 6.37 -10.27 -14.91
C ASP A 82 5.08 -9.52 -15.28
N PHE A 83 4.06 -9.62 -14.41
CA PHE A 83 2.73 -9.03 -14.55
C PHE A 83 1.94 -9.49 -15.78
N GLU A 84 2.34 -10.60 -16.40
CA GLU A 84 1.58 -11.20 -17.50
C GLU A 84 0.17 -11.56 -17.05
N GLY A 85 -0.80 -11.31 -17.93
CA GLY A 85 -2.20 -11.58 -17.66
C GLY A 85 -2.91 -10.56 -16.78
N LEU A 86 -2.22 -9.52 -16.25
CA LEU A 86 -2.84 -8.49 -15.40
C LEU A 86 -4.09 -7.86 -16.04
N THR A 87 -4.04 -7.60 -17.35
CA THR A 87 -5.12 -6.94 -18.10
C THR A 87 -5.62 -7.72 -19.33
N SER A 88 -5.29 -9.02 -19.43
CA SER A 88 -5.67 -9.86 -20.58
C SER A 88 -7.18 -10.10 -20.65
N ASP A 89 -7.81 -10.40 -19.52
CA ASP A 89 -9.20 -10.83 -19.40
C ASP A 89 -10.08 -9.79 -18.69
N LEU A 90 -10.01 -8.54 -19.14
CA LEU A 90 -10.83 -7.47 -18.57
C LEU A 90 -12.28 -7.56 -19.04
N ARG A 91 -13.21 -7.70 -18.09
CA ARG A 91 -14.64 -7.44 -18.27
C ARG A 91 -15.07 -6.19 -17.53
N HIS A 92 -16.12 -5.55 -18.03
CA HIS A 92 -16.77 -4.44 -17.34
C HIS A 92 -17.95 -4.99 -16.52
N ASP A 93 -17.96 -4.75 -15.21
CA ASP A 93 -19.08 -5.13 -14.34
C ASP A 93 -20.10 -3.99 -14.30
N LEU A 94 -21.25 -4.18 -14.95
CA LEU A 94 -22.31 -3.16 -15.02
C LEU A 94 -22.97 -2.87 -13.67
N LYS A 95 -22.82 -3.74 -12.65
CA LYS A 95 -23.41 -3.51 -11.33
C LYS A 95 -22.59 -2.52 -10.49
N THR A 96 -21.27 -2.64 -10.60
CA THR A 96 -20.32 -1.84 -9.81
C THR A 96 -19.63 -0.75 -10.62
N ASP A 97 -19.74 -0.81 -11.95
CA ASP A 97 -19.08 0.04 -12.93
C ASP A 97 -17.56 -0.09 -12.95
N TYR A 98 -17.01 -1.21 -12.44
CA TYR A 98 -15.57 -1.43 -12.43
C TYR A 98 -15.13 -2.37 -13.54
N TRP A 99 -13.87 -2.24 -13.93
CA TRP A 99 -13.18 -3.29 -14.67
C TRP A 99 -12.77 -4.41 -13.72
N TYR A 100 -12.91 -5.65 -14.19
CA TYR A 100 -12.56 -6.86 -13.47
C TYR A 100 -11.73 -7.80 -14.34
N ASN A 101 -10.72 -8.42 -13.74
CA ASN A 101 -10.05 -9.58 -14.30
C ASN A 101 -10.51 -10.80 -13.50
N ASP A 102 -11.36 -11.65 -14.10
CA ASP A 102 -11.97 -12.78 -13.38
C ASP A 102 -10.94 -13.85 -13.02
N SER A 103 -9.97 -14.11 -13.90
CA SER A 103 -8.89 -15.08 -13.68
C SER A 103 -8.03 -14.73 -12.46
N LEU A 104 -7.77 -13.43 -12.27
CA LEU A 104 -7.02 -12.92 -11.11
C LEU A 104 -7.94 -12.51 -9.94
N LYS A 105 -9.26 -12.54 -10.11
CA LYS A 105 -10.23 -11.93 -9.18
C LYS A 105 -9.84 -10.49 -8.80
N ALA A 106 -9.32 -9.74 -9.76
CA ALA A 106 -8.79 -8.40 -9.54
C ALA A 106 -9.83 -7.35 -9.91
N ALA A 107 -10.02 -6.34 -9.05
CA ALA A 107 -10.93 -5.22 -9.31
C ALA A 107 -10.18 -3.90 -9.48
N PHE A 108 -10.51 -3.19 -10.55
CA PHE A 108 -9.91 -1.93 -10.97
C PHE A 108 -10.82 -0.76 -10.57
N LEU A 109 -10.96 -0.54 -9.26
CA LEU A 109 -11.99 0.28 -8.60
C LEU A 109 -11.96 1.80 -8.91
N HIS A 110 -10.97 2.26 -9.67
CA HIS A 110 -10.69 3.69 -9.91
C HIS A 110 -10.53 4.02 -11.39
N ASP A 111 -10.96 3.10 -12.25
CA ASP A 111 -10.77 3.16 -13.69
C ASP A 111 -12.12 3.02 -14.43
N GLU A 112 -13.25 3.26 -13.75
CA GLU A 112 -14.63 3.17 -14.26
C GLU A 112 -14.87 4.05 -15.49
N ASN A 113 -14.26 5.24 -15.53
CA ASN A 113 -14.41 6.20 -16.62
C ASN A 113 -13.51 5.92 -17.84
N LEU A 114 -12.86 4.75 -17.90
CA LEU A 114 -11.95 4.39 -18.96
C LEU A 114 -12.52 3.31 -19.87
N SER A 115 -12.14 3.36 -21.14
CA SER A 115 -12.24 2.22 -22.04
C SER A 115 -11.29 1.09 -21.64
N LYS A 116 -11.59 -0.13 -22.11
CA LYS A 116 -10.74 -1.32 -21.88
C LYS A 116 -9.28 -1.10 -22.28
N ASP A 117 -9.05 -0.43 -23.40
CA ASP A 117 -7.69 -0.17 -23.91
C ASP A 117 -6.95 0.89 -23.08
N GLU A 118 -7.67 1.89 -22.56
CA GLU A 118 -7.09 2.87 -21.63
C GLU A 118 -6.71 2.23 -20.29
N VAL A 119 -7.49 1.26 -19.80
CA VAL A 119 -7.12 0.48 -18.60
C VAL A 119 -5.84 -0.32 -18.88
N LYS A 120 -5.78 -1.04 -20.01
CA LYS A 120 -4.58 -1.79 -20.41
C LYS A 120 -3.35 -0.90 -20.48
N ALA A 121 -3.43 0.21 -21.22
CA ALA A 121 -2.32 1.16 -21.38
C ALA A 121 -1.90 1.77 -20.03
N ARG A 122 -2.87 2.09 -19.17
CA ARG A 122 -2.61 2.62 -17.82
C ARG A 122 -1.84 1.64 -16.95
N TYR A 123 -2.23 0.37 -16.92
CA TYR A 123 -1.54 -0.62 -16.08
C TYR A 123 -0.21 -1.08 -16.68
N GLN A 124 -0.09 -1.14 -18.00
CA GLN A 124 1.20 -1.33 -18.65
C GLN A 124 2.20 -0.24 -18.21
N LYS A 125 1.81 1.03 -18.29
CA LYS A 125 2.66 2.14 -17.80
C LYS A 125 2.97 2.04 -16.30
N ARG A 126 2.04 1.55 -15.48
CA ARG A 126 2.29 1.35 -14.04
C ARG A 126 3.30 0.23 -13.79
N VAL A 127 3.23 -0.87 -14.55
CA VAL A 127 4.21 -1.96 -14.52
C VAL A 127 5.59 -1.45 -14.95
N GLU A 128 5.66 -0.70 -16.04
CA GLU A 128 6.91 -0.06 -16.49
C GLU A 128 7.49 0.86 -15.40
N ASN A 129 6.65 1.67 -14.73
CA ASN A 129 7.10 2.49 -13.60
C ASN A 129 7.70 1.61 -12.49
N PHE A 130 7.03 0.52 -12.10
CA PHE A 130 7.51 -0.38 -11.06
C PHE A 130 8.88 -0.99 -11.41
N ILE A 131 9.05 -1.46 -12.65
CA ILE A 131 10.32 -2.01 -13.15
C ILE A 131 11.41 -0.92 -13.11
N ASN A 132 11.14 0.25 -13.67
CA ASN A 132 12.09 1.36 -13.73
C ASN A 132 12.49 1.86 -12.33
N ILE A 133 11.54 1.94 -11.41
CA ILE A 133 11.80 2.31 -10.01
C ILE A 133 12.68 1.25 -9.34
N SER A 134 12.42 -0.04 -9.60
CA SER A 134 13.18 -1.15 -9.03
C SER A 134 14.65 -1.19 -9.47
N GLU A 135 15.03 -0.45 -10.51
CA GLU A 135 16.42 -0.30 -10.94
C GLU A 135 17.21 0.77 -10.16
N THR A 136 16.55 1.61 -9.35
CA THR A 136 17.25 2.64 -8.57
C THR A 136 18.23 2.04 -7.56
N SER A 137 19.38 2.68 -7.37
CA SER A 137 20.37 2.29 -6.35
C SER A 137 19.92 2.61 -4.92
N LYS A 138 18.95 3.51 -4.77
CA LYS A 138 18.40 3.88 -3.46
C LYS A 138 17.60 2.72 -2.87
N GLU A 139 17.58 2.63 -1.55
CA GLU A 139 16.74 1.66 -0.86
C GLU A 139 15.25 1.88 -1.16
N LEU A 140 14.55 0.79 -1.44
CA LEU A 140 13.10 0.78 -1.62
C LEU A 140 12.42 0.06 -0.47
N LYS A 141 11.32 0.62 0.02
CA LYS A 141 10.45 0.02 1.03
C LYS A 141 9.19 -0.49 0.35
N TYR A 142 9.09 -1.80 0.19
CA TYR A 142 7.89 -2.46 -0.30
C TYR A 142 6.98 -2.77 0.88
N ILE A 143 5.73 -2.31 0.80
CA ILE A 143 4.79 -2.36 1.93
C ILE A 143 3.54 -3.11 1.50
N LEU A 144 3.27 -4.23 2.17
CA LEU A 144 2.09 -5.05 2.00
C LEU A 144 1.18 -4.90 3.22
N ILE A 145 -0.13 -4.82 2.98
CA ILE A 145 -1.14 -5.03 4.01
C ILE A 145 -1.95 -6.28 3.65
N CYS A 146 -2.06 -7.23 4.58
CA CYS A 146 -2.82 -8.47 4.38
C CYS A 146 -3.66 -8.85 5.61
N LYS A 147 -4.70 -9.66 5.43
CA LYS A 147 -5.31 -10.38 6.56
C LYS A 147 -4.29 -11.38 7.07
N THR A 148 -4.00 -11.36 8.37
CA THR A 148 -3.03 -12.26 8.99
C THR A 148 -3.28 -13.73 8.65
N CYS A 149 -4.56 -14.17 8.62
CA CYS A 149 -4.93 -15.53 8.26
C CYS A 149 -4.72 -15.91 6.79
N ASP A 150 -4.62 -14.92 5.89
CA ASP A 150 -4.30 -15.14 4.47
C ASP A 150 -2.77 -15.18 4.23
N CYS A 151 -1.97 -14.63 5.15
CA CYS A 151 -0.51 -14.52 4.98
C CYS A 151 0.19 -15.85 5.36
N SER A 152 0.31 -16.78 4.41
CA SER A 152 1.16 -17.97 4.61
C SER A 152 2.65 -17.61 4.43
N PRO A 153 3.58 -18.30 5.14
CA PRO A 153 5.02 -18.09 4.95
C PRO A 153 5.44 -18.29 3.48
N GLU A 154 4.87 -19.29 2.83
CA GLU A 154 5.13 -19.58 1.41
C GLU A 154 4.83 -18.36 0.53
N ILE A 155 3.66 -17.76 0.67
CA ILE A 155 3.27 -16.61 -0.16
C ILE A 155 4.18 -15.41 0.12
N LEU A 156 4.45 -15.11 1.40
CA LEU A 156 5.31 -13.97 1.76
C LEU A 156 6.76 -14.18 1.31
N ASN A 157 7.29 -15.40 1.43
CA ASN A 157 8.61 -15.75 0.94
C ASN A 157 8.70 -15.65 -0.59
N ASN A 158 7.67 -16.09 -1.31
CA ASN A 158 7.58 -15.97 -2.77
C ASN A 158 7.56 -14.50 -3.22
N ILE A 159 6.81 -13.65 -2.52
CA ILE A 159 6.85 -12.20 -2.75
C ILE A 159 8.25 -11.67 -2.48
N ASN A 160 8.85 -11.95 -1.32
CA ASN A 160 10.18 -11.46 -0.96
C ASN A 160 11.24 -11.86 -2.00
N GLN A 161 11.22 -13.12 -2.43
CA GLN A 161 12.15 -13.63 -3.45
C GLN A 161 11.97 -12.91 -4.79
N SER A 162 10.72 -12.65 -5.19
CA SER A 162 10.45 -11.89 -6.41
C SER A 162 10.97 -10.46 -6.31
N LEU A 163 10.74 -9.78 -5.18
CA LEU A 163 11.30 -8.46 -4.92
C LEU A 163 12.83 -8.47 -4.96
N LYS A 164 13.48 -9.47 -4.36
CA LYS A 164 14.94 -9.66 -4.43
C LYS A 164 15.44 -9.76 -5.88
N ASN A 165 14.71 -10.49 -6.73
CA ASN A 165 15.01 -10.62 -8.15
C ASN A 165 14.88 -9.27 -8.88
N TYR A 166 13.78 -8.53 -8.68
CA TYR A 166 13.60 -7.19 -9.26
C TYR A 166 14.67 -6.20 -8.79
N ARG A 167 15.11 -6.32 -7.53
CA ARG A 167 16.14 -5.45 -6.96
C ARG A 167 17.54 -5.81 -7.42
N ARG A 168 17.79 -7.04 -7.89
CA ARG A 168 19.12 -7.52 -8.32
C ARG A 168 20.20 -7.23 -7.26
N ASN A 169 19.93 -7.63 -6.02
CA ASN A 169 20.76 -7.38 -4.82
C ASN A 169 20.92 -5.90 -4.41
N LYS A 170 20.20 -4.95 -5.02
CA LYS A 170 20.14 -3.57 -4.52
C LYS A 170 19.33 -3.52 -3.21
N PRO A 171 19.63 -2.59 -2.29
CA PRO A 171 18.99 -2.53 -0.98
C PRO A 171 17.46 -2.41 -1.07
N TYR A 172 16.74 -3.13 -0.24
CA TYR A 172 15.30 -3.00 -0.07
C TYR A 172 14.85 -3.52 1.30
N THR A 173 13.68 -3.08 1.74
CA THR A 173 12.97 -3.63 2.91
C THR A 173 11.61 -4.12 2.45
N PHE A 174 11.23 -5.33 2.86
CA PHE A 174 9.86 -5.81 2.69
C PHE A 174 9.13 -5.81 4.03
N ILE A 175 8.12 -4.95 4.13
CA ILE A 175 7.34 -4.71 5.34
C ILE A 175 5.93 -5.27 5.13
N VAL A 176 5.48 -6.12 6.05
CA VAL A 176 4.15 -6.73 6.01
C VAL A 176 3.37 -6.32 7.24
N ALA A 177 2.24 -5.65 7.01
CA ALA A 177 1.25 -5.34 8.03
C ALA A 177 0.12 -6.38 7.99
N GLY A 178 0.20 -7.36 8.89
CA GLY A 178 -0.85 -8.35 9.10
C GLY A 178 -1.98 -7.77 9.94
N LEU A 179 -3.19 -7.72 9.39
CA LEU A 179 -4.38 -7.32 10.11
C LEU A 179 -5.10 -8.55 10.67
N SER A 180 -5.42 -8.52 11.96
CA SER A 180 -6.26 -9.53 12.60
C SER A 180 -7.42 -8.87 13.34
N GLU A 181 -8.52 -9.59 13.52
CA GLU A 181 -9.60 -9.10 14.38
C GLU A 181 -9.15 -9.11 15.84
N LYS A 182 -9.70 -8.21 16.68
CA LYS A 182 -9.28 -8.05 18.08
C LYS A 182 -9.34 -9.35 18.90
N ASN A 183 -10.26 -10.24 18.55
CA ASN A 183 -10.48 -11.51 19.25
C ASN A 183 -9.67 -12.68 18.66
N GLU A 184 -8.97 -12.48 17.55
CA GLU A 184 -8.09 -13.50 16.98
C GLU A 184 -6.80 -13.62 17.79
N LYS A 185 -6.26 -14.84 17.82
CA LYS A 185 -4.95 -15.11 18.42
C LYS A 185 -3.89 -14.32 17.66
N ASP A 186 -2.84 -13.93 18.38
CA ASP A 186 -1.66 -13.38 17.73
C ASP A 186 -1.10 -14.41 16.74
N PHE A 187 -0.57 -13.90 15.64
CA PHE A 187 0.19 -14.69 14.71
C PHE A 187 1.41 -15.21 15.46
N GLU A 188 1.42 -16.51 15.72
CA GLU A 188 2.60 -17.15 16.26
C GLU A 188 3.70 -17.08 15.21
N PHE A 189 4.92 -16.74 15.65
CA PHE A 189 6.09 -16.70 14.79
C PHE A 189 6.20 -18.01 14.03
N ILE A 190 6.17 -17.93 12.69
CA ILE A 190 6.27 -19.11 11.84
C ILE A 190 7.74 -19.32 11.47
N PRO A 191 8.39 -20.41 11.93
CA PRO A 191 9.82 -20.68 11.68
C PRO A 191 10.22 -20.62 10.20
N GLU A 192 9.28 -20.91 9.30
CA GLU A 192 9.46 -20.92 7.85
C GLU A 192 9.44 -19.52 7.21
N LEU A 193 9.03 -18.48 7.94
CA LEU A 193 9.04 -17.11 7.42
C LEU A 193 10.47 -16.60 7.31
N ASN A 194 10.84 -16.06 6.15
CA ASN A 194 12.14 -15.47 5.94
C ASN A 194 12.36 -14.30 6.94
N GLN A 195 13.45 -14.38 7.70
CA GLN A 195 13.78 -13.43 8.77
C GLN A 195 14.12 -12.02 8.26
N GLU A 196 14.36 -11.85 6.95
CA GLU A 196 14.53 -10.54 6.30
C GLU A 196 13.19 -9.79 6.16
N ILE A 197 12.05 -10.46 6.32
CA ILE A 197 10.72 -9.86 6.21
C ILE A 197 10.34 -9.18 7.52
N VAL A 198 10.05 -7.88 7.47
CA VAL A 198 9.58 -7.12 8.64
C VAL A 198 8.08 -7.31 8.78
N PHE A 199 7.66 -8.31 9.57
CA PHE A 199 6.25 -8.57 9.86
C PHE A 199 5.79 -7.82 11.11
N LYS A 200 4.67 -7.10 11.01
CA LYS A 200 3.99 -6.40 12.10
C LYS A 200 2.51 -6.75 12.10
N GLN A 201 1.99 -7.15 13.25
CA GLN A 201 0.58 -7.46 13.40
C GLN A 201 -0.18 -6.29 14.03
N TYR A 202 -1.36 -6.00 13.49
CA TYR A 202 -2.28 -4.99 14.01
C TYR A 202 -3.66 -5.61 14.25
N LYS A 203 -4.12 -5.51 15.50
CA LYS A 203 -5.47 -5.91 15.88
C LYS A 203 -6.45 -4.77 15.64
N ILE A 204 -7.53 -5.03 14.90
CA ILE A 204 -8.59 -4.05 14.62
C ILE A 204 -9.91 -4.43 15.30
N PRO A 205 -10.74 -3.46 15.72
CA PRO A 205 -11.97 -3.72 16.46
C PRO A 205 -13.20 -3.94 15.56
N ILE A 206 -13.01 -4.09 14.25
CA ILE A 206 -14.07 -4.31 13.26
C ILE A 206 -13.76 -5.56 12.42
N PRO A 207 -14.75 -6.15 11.75
CA PRO A 207 -14.49 -7.26 10.83
C PRO A 207 -13.46 -6.89 9.75
N LEU A 208 -12.53 -7.79 9.45
CA LEU A 208 -11.46 -7.53 8.46
C LEU A 208 -12.01 -7.20 7.07
N LYS A 209 -13.14 -7.82 6.70
CA LYS A 209 -13.85 -7.55 5.46
C LYS A 209 -14.24 -6.07 5.34
N ASP A 210 -14.76 -5.50 6.41
CA ASP A 210 -15.18 -4.10 6.46
C ASP A 210 -13.99 -3.15 6.33
N PHE A 211 -12.84 -3.52 6.87
CA PHE A 211 -11.62 -2.75 6.67
C PHE A 211 -11.14 -2.91 5.22
N LEU A 212 -10.82 -4.12 4.78
CA LEU A 212 -10.10 -4.31 3.53
C LEU A 212 -10.92 -3.96 2.28
N GLU A 213 -12.22 -4.23 2.31
CA GLU A 213 -13.12 -3.98 1.17
C GLU A 213 -13.80 -2.61 1.25
N ASN A 214 -14.11 -2.09 2.45
CA ASN A 214 -14.91 -0.87 2.60
C ASN A 214 -14.11 0.34 3.11
N TRP A 215 -12.79 0.23 3.29
CA TRP A 215 -11.93 1.31 3.79
C TRP A 215 -12.11 2.63 3.02
N TYR A 216 -12.22 2.56 1.69
CA TYR A 216 -12.34 3.73 0.82
C TYR A 216 -13.74 4.34 0.78
N ILE A 217 -14.76 3.59 1.22
CA ILE A 217 -16.18 3.97 1.14
C ILE A 217 -16.62 4.70 2.41
N LYS A 218 -16.17 4.26 3.58
CA LYS A 218 -16.55 4.86 4.87
C LYS A 218 -15.74 6.13 5.16
N ARG A 219 -16.12 7.26 4.54
CA ARG A 219 -15.51 8.60 4.75
C ARG A 219 -15.28 8.97 6.23
N ASN A 220 -16.12 8.46 7.13
CA ASN A 220 -16.06 8.74 8.57
C ASN A 220 -15.12 7.82 9.36
N MET A 221 -14.72 6.66 8.83
CA MET A 221 -13.90 5.70 9.58
C MET A 221 -12.52 6.28 9.94
N HIS A 222 -12.02 7.23 9.14
CA HIS A 222 -10.81 7.99 9.46
C HIS A 222 -10.88 8.85 10.73
N ASN A 223 -12.08 9.13 11.23
CA ASN A 223 -12.28 9.95 12.43
C ASN A 223 -12.33 9.11 13.71
N ASP A 224 -12.48 7.79 13.59
CA ASP A 224 -12.47 6.88 14.73
C ASP A 224 -11.07 6.87 15.35
N ASP A 225 -11.02 6.87 16.68
CA ASP A 225 -9.74 6.95 17.40
C ASP A 225 -8.86 5.72 17.17
N TRP A 226 -9.47 4.52 17.12
CA TRP A 226 -8.75 3.28 16.81
C TRP A 226 -8.08 3.30 15.43
N VAL A 227 -8.66 4.02 14.47
CA VAL A 227 -8.08 4.21 13.13
C VAL A 227 -6.89 5.17 13.19
N LYS A 228 -7.00 6.27 13.94
CA LYS A 228 -5.88 7.20 14.12
C LYS A 228 -4.70 6.52 14.78
N ASP A 229 -4.97 5.65 15.77
CA ASP A 229 -3.95 4.85 16.44
C ASP A 229 -3.32 3.83 15.49
N LEU A 230 -4.13 3.11 14.70
CA LEU A 230 -3.63 2.22 13.66
C LEU A 230 -2.70 2.96 12.69
N HIS A 231 -3.11 4.12 12.18
CA HIS A 231 -2.26 4.92 11.29
C HIS A 231 -0.96 5.33 11.96
N LYS A 232 -1.02 5.82 13.20
CA LYS A 232 0.16 6.29 13.93
C LYS A 232 1.17 5.16 14.13
N ASN A 233 0.70 4.00 14.56
CA ASN A 233 1.55 2.83 14.79
C ASN A 233 2.12 2.31 13.48
N PHE A 234 1.28 2.11 12.46
CA PHE A 234 1.69 1.68 11.13
C PHE A 234 2.74 2.60 10.50
N ILE A 235 2.55 3.92 10.59
CA ILE A 235 3.54 4.89 10.10
C ILE A 235 4.84 4.84 10.90
N SER A 236 4.75 4.75 12.23
CA SER A 236 5.93 4.64 13.08
C SER A 236 6.77 3.41 12.72
N ASP A 237 6.12 2.26 12.49
CA ASP A 237 6.79 1.01 12.12
C ASP A 237 7.44 1.08 10.73
N ILE A 238 6.79 1.72 9.76
CA ILE A 238 7.35 1.90 8.41
C ILE A 238 8.60 2.79 8.41
N LEU A 239 8.64 3.78 9.30
CA LEU A 239 9.75 4.71 9.41
C LEU A 239 10.92 4.16 10.23
N SER A 240 10.66 3.20 11.14
CA SER A 240 11.68 2.56 11.97
C SER A 240 12.30 1.30 11.37
N ALA A 241 11.58 0.63 10.45
CA ALA A 241 12.11 -0.44 9.61
C ALA A 241 13.18 0.07 8.64
#